data_AF-A0A924BNB6-F1
#
_entry.id   AF-A0A924BNB6-F1
#
_cell.length_a   1.000
_cell.length_b   1.000
_cell.length_c   1.000
_cell.angle_alpha   90.00
_cell.angle_beta   90.00
_cell.angle_gamma   90.00
#
_symmetry.space_group_name_H-M   'P 1'
#
loop_
_entity.id
_entity.type
_entity.pdbx_description
1 polymer ?
#
loop_
_entity_poly.entity_id
_entity_poly.type
_entity_poly.pdbx_seq_one_letter_code
_entity_poly.pdbx_strand_id
1 'polypeptide(L)'
;MKARRRTTATLLAVHDRQLGTLKEFFKLLDDEGASLRLVKGDSDLELDSAAVSRARHRVEGLRIEDRNEAFEGQIVNWTPYSHRFEPPLHDGGALLPGTVAREAMDRANQEGPHPFNQHFRLSLKVREARARNRPPKKLYTLLKMEPVDAPESLPASRQQAL
;
A
#
# COMPACT_ATOMS: atom_id res chain seq x y z
N MET A 1 18.22 27.23 3.93
CA MET A 1 16.91 26.74 3.41
C MET A 1 16.67 25.31 3.88
N LYS A 2 15.82 25.09 4.89
CA LYS A 2 15.55 23.76 5.46
C LYS A 2 14.35 23.16 4.72
N ALA A 3 14.57 22.10 3.95
CA ALA A 3 13.52 21.43 3.18
C ALA A 3 12.41 20.94 4.12
N ARG A 4 11.19 21.49 3.96
CA ARG A 4 9.98 21.00 4.64
C ARG A 4 9.72 19.57 4.16
N ARG A 5 10.16 18.58 4.95
CA ARG A 5 9.70 17.20 4.80
C ARG A 5 8.21 17.20 5.10
N ARG A 6 7.37 17.26 4.06
CA ARG A 6 5.94 16.93 4.18
C ARG A 6 5.90 15.45 4.56
N THR A 7 5.75 15.17 5.85
CA THR A 7 5.41 13.86 6.36
C THR A 7 4.03 13.54 5.82
N THR A 8 4.00 12.99 4.60
CA THR A 8 2.77 12.49 3.99
C THR A 8 2.45 11.25 4.80
N ALA A 9 1.61 11.40 5.83
CA ALA A 9 0.99 10.24 6.46
C ALA A 9 0.32 9.47 5.31
N THR A 10 0.89 8.32 4.96
CA THR A 10 0.40 7.53 3.85
C THR A 10 -1.03 7.15 4.19
N LEU A 11 -2.00 7.59 3.39
CA LEU A 11 -3.43 7.32 3.54
C LEU A 11 -3.73 5.85 3.87
N LEU A 12 -2.89 4.96 3.34
CA LEU A 12 -2.95 3.50 3.48
C LEU A 12 -2.50 2.98 4.85
N ALA A 13 -1.98 3.84 5.73
CA ALA A 13 -1.65 3.49 7.12
C ALA A 13 -2.85 3.61 8.07
N VAL A 14 -3.89 4.37 7.69
CA VAL A 14 -5.08 4.59 8.53
C VAL A 14 -5.95 3.35 8.53
N HIS A 15 -6.26 2.78 9.70
CA HIS A 15 -7.19 1.64 9.82
C HIS A 15 -8.65 2.09 9.77
N ASP A 16 -9.55 1.17 9.42
CA ASP A 16 -10.98 1.49 9.22
C ASP A 16 -11.62 2.16 10.45
N ARG A 17 -11.31 1.66 11.66
CA ARG A 17 -11.75 2.28 12.92
C ARG A 17 -11.26 3.73 13.07
N GLN A 18 -10.00 4.00 12.72
CA GLN A 18 -9.43 5.34 12.77
C GLN A 18 -10.09 6.26 11.74
N LEU A 19 -10.43 5.73 10.55
CA LEU A 19 -11.18 6.48 9.55
C LEU A 19 -12.59 6.83 10.03
N GLY A 20 -13.29 5.90 10.68
CA GLY A 20 -14.58 6.15 11.32
C GLY A 20 -14.51 7.29 12.33
N THR A 21 -13.56 7.21 13.27
CA THR A 21 -13.35 8.27 14.27
C THR A 21 -13.00 9.62 13.63
N LEU A 22 -12.19 9.64 12.58
CA LEU A 22 -11.86 10.89 11.87
C LEU A 22 -13.09 11.51 11.20
N LYS A 23 -13.98 10.70 10.63
CA LYS A 23 -15.24 11.17 10.05
C LYS A 23 -16.13 11.81 11.12
N GLU A 24 -16.30 11.14 12.25
CA GLU A 24 -17.11 11.67 13.36
C GLU A 24 -16.50 12.94 13.95
N PHE A 25 -15.18 12.96 14.15
CA PHE A 25 -14.47 14.13 14.68
C PHE A 25 -14.62 15.37 13.81
N PHE A 26 -14.35 15.26 12.50
CA PHE A 26 -14.48 16.40 11.60
C PHE A 26 -15.94 16.79 11.33
N LYS A 27 -16.87 15.83 11.40
CA LYS A 27 -18.30 16.14 11.38
C LYS A 27 -18.69 17.01 12.57
N LEU A 28 -18.31 16.62 13.78
CA LEU A 28 -18.60 17.37 15.00
C LEU A 28 -18.02 18.79 14.94
N LEU A 29 -16.74 18.94 14.56
CA LEU A 29 -16.12 20.26 14.45
C LEU A 29 -16.82 21.17 13.42
N ASP A 30 -17.22 20.60 12.28
CA ASP A 30 -17.87 21.36 11.21
C ASP A 30 -19.32 21.73 11.58
N ASP A 31 -20.07 20.80 12.18
CA ASP A 31 -21.44 21.03 12.64
C ASP A 31 -21.50 22.15 13.71
N GLU A 32 -20.47 22.26 14.57
CA GLU A 32 -20.35 23.32 15.59
C GLU A 32 -19.65 24.60 15.09
N GLY A 33 -19.20 24.64 13.83
CA GLY A 33 -18.47 25.78 13.27
C GLY A 33 -17.11 26.05 13.96
N ALA A 34 -16.52 25.03 14.57
CA ALA A 34 -15.30 25.13 15.37
C ALA A 34 -14.04 25.26 14.49
N SER A 35 -12.96 25.73 15.12
CA SER A 35 -11.60 25.68 14.59
C SER A 35 -10.75 24.70 15.39
N LEU A 36 -9.65 24.21 14.80
CA LEU A 36 -8.72 23.29 15.45
C LEU A 36 -7.29 23.81 15.31
N ARG A 37 -6.57 23.89 16.44
CA ARG A 37 -5.12 24.13 16.44
C ARG A 37 -4.39 22.94 17.04
N LEU A 38 -3.45 22.38 16.30
CA LEU A 38 -2.63 21.25 16.70
C LEU A 38 -1.17 21.69 16.81
N VAL A 39 -0.63 21.63 18.02
CA VAL A 39 0.77 21.96 18.31
C VAL A 39 1.52 20.69 18.66
N LYS A 40 2.65 20.43 17.99
CA LYS A 40 3.55 19.30 18.24
C LYS A 40 5.00 19.74 18.10
N GLY A 41 5.69 19.94 19.22
CA GLY A 41 7.05 20.49 19.23
C GLY A 41 7.07 21.84 18.51
N ASP A 42 7.94 21.98 17.50
CA ASP A 42 8.03 23.20 16.67
C ASP A 42 6.97 23.26 15.54
N SER A 43 6.05 22.29 15.48
CA SER A 43 4.98 22.27 14.48
C SER A 43 3.70 22.85 15.03
N ASP A 44 3.14 23.83 14.33
CA ASP A 44 1.85 24.44 14.63
C ASP A 44 0.98 24.38 13.37
N LEU A 45 -0.19 23.75 13.50
CA LEU A 45 -1.17 23.59 12.44
C LEU A 45 -2.50 24.14 12.92
N GLU A 46 -2.98 25.17 12.25
CA GLU A 46 -4.30 25.74 12.49
C GLU A 46 -5.24 25.41 11.33
N LEU A 47 -6.45 24.97 11.67
CA LEU A 47 -7.56 24.73 10.77
C LEU A 47 -8.69 25.68 11.16
N ASP A 48 -8.91 26.69 10.33
CA ASP A 48 -10.10 27.52 10.39
C ASP A 48 -11.37 26.70 10.05
N SER A 49 -12.55 27.28 10.29
CA SER A 49 -13.83 26.61 10.02
C SER A 49 -13.95 26.14 8.57
N ALA A 50 -13.45 26.92 7.60
CA ALA A 50 -13.43 26.53 6.19
C ALA A 50 -12.49 25.32 5.95
N ALA A 51 -11.36 25.24 6.64
CA ALA A 51 -10.43 24.12 6.58
C ALA A 51 -11.00 22.86 7.23
N VAL A 52 -11.72 23.01 8.34
CA VAL A 52 -12.49 21.94 8.98
C VAL A 52 -13.55 21.39 8.03
N SER A 53 -14.35 22.25 7.40
CA SER A 53 -15.35 21.84 6.40
C SER A 53 -14.73 21.08 5.21
N ARG A 54 -13.62 21.58 4.68
CA ARG A 54 -12.86 20.86 3.64
C ARG A 54 -12.31 19.52 4.14
N ALA A 55 -11.87 19.44 5.40
CA ALA A 55 -11.37 18.21 5.98
C ALA A 55 -12.50 17.18 6.13
N ARG A 56 -13.68 17.57 6.61
CA ARG A 56 -14.89 16.75 6.64
C ARG A 56 -15.19 16.15 5.27
N HIS A 57 -15.34 16.98 4.24
CA HIS A 57 -15.64 16.49 2.90
C HIS A 57 -14.58 15.51 2.35
N ARG A 58 -13.31 15.71 2.71
CA ARG A 58 -12.23 14.81 2.32
C ARG A 58 -12.32 13.45 3.02
N VAL A 59 -12.57 13.44 4.33
CA VAL A 59 -12.65 12.18 5.10
C VAL A 59 -13.95 11.43 4.81
N GLU A 60 -15.07 12.12 4.58
CA GLU A 60 -16.33 11.51 4.17
C GLU A 60 -16.21 10.80 2.81
N GLY A 61 -15.53 11.44 1.85
CA GLY A 61 -15.28 10.88 0.51
C GLY A 61 -14.18 9.82 0.47
N LEU A 62 -13.57 9.47 1.60
CA LEU A 62 -12.52 8.47 1.69
C LEU A 62 -13.10 7.08 2.01
N ARG A 63 -12.70 6.10 1.20
CA ARG A 63 -12.98 4.67 1.41
C ARG A 63 -11.67 3.90 1.38
N ILE A 64 -11.53 2.94 2.29
CA ILE A 64 -10.39 2.03 2.35
C ILE A 64 -10.95 0.61 2.30
N GLU A 65 -10.48 -0.18 1.33
CA GLU A 65 -10.89 -1.55 1.12
C GLU A 65 -9.66 -2.45 1.24
N ASP A 66 -9.79 -3.52 2.01
CA ASP A 66 -8.79 -4.59 2.12
C ASP A 66 -9.36 -5.83 1.42
N ARG A 67 -8.56 -6.48 0.57
CA ARG A 67 -8.92 -7.75 -0.07
C ARG A 67 -7.69 -8.61 -0.32
N ASN A 68 -7.90 -9.90 -0.51
CA ASN A 68 -6.83 -10.80 -0.91
C ASN A 68 -6.93 -11.03 -2.42
N GLU A 69 -5.82 -10.87 -3.12
CA GLU A 69 -5.70 -11.16 -4.55
C GLU A 69 -4.55 -12.15 -4.76
N ALA A 70 -4.71 -13.06 -5.72
CA ALA A 70 -3.66 -13.98 -6.13
C ALA A 70 -3.06 -13.51 -7.46
N PHE A 71 -1.74 -13.49 -7.55
CA PHE A 71 -1.01 -13.12 -8.76
C PHE A 71 0.00 -14.21 -9.10
N GLU A 72 0.16 -14.51 -10.38
CA GLU A 72 1.22 -15.41 -10.84
C GLU A 72 2.32 -14.58 -11.53
N GLY A 73 3.56 -14.80 -11.11
CA GLY A 73 4.68 -14.00 -11.52
C GLY A 73 6.02 -14.65 -11.20
N GLN A 74 7.08 -14.05 -11.73
CA GLN A 74 8.45 -14.40 -11.37
C GLN A 74 8.97 -13.38 -10.37
N ILE A 75 9.65 -13.81 -9.30
CA ILE A 75 10.31 -12.86 -8.39
C ILE A 75 11.66 -12.49 -8.98
N VAL A 76 11.75 -11.29 -9.56
CA VAL A 76 12.99 -10.77 -10.16
C VAL A 76 13.83 -10.01 -9.13
N ASN A 77 13.20 -9.45 -8.10
CA ASN A 77 13.91 -8.77 -7.02
C ASN A 77 13.30 -9.14 -5.65
N TRP A 78 14.14 -9.69 -4.77
CA TRP A 78 13.83 -10.01 -3.38
C TRP A 78 14.94 -9.42 -2.52
N THR A 79 14.60 -8.41 -1.71
CA THR A 79 15.60 -7.77 -0.86
C THR A 79 15.28 -8.06 0.60
N PRO A 80 16.00 -8.99 1.26
CA PRO A 80 15.73 -9.40 2.64
C PRO A 80 15.77 -8.23 3.63
N TYR A 81 16.63 -7.25 3.37
CA TYR A 81 16.84 -6.10 4.24
C TYR A 81 15.81 -4.97 4.07
N SER A 82 15.15 -4.86 2.91
CA SER A 82 14.21 -3.76 2.67
C SER A 82 12.73 -4.16 2.72
N HIS A 83 12.42 -5.45 2.95
CA HIS A 83 11.05 -5.99 2.95
C HIS A 83 10.25 -5.58 1.71
N ARG A 84 10.89 -5.50 0.54
CA ARG A 84 10.26 -5.10 -0.72
C ARG A 84 10.33 -6.22 -1.74
N PHE A 85 9.30 -6.31 -2.57
CA PHE A 85 9.25 -7.23 -3.70
C PHE A 85 8.76 -6.49 -4.95
N GLU A 86 9.29 -6.87 -6.11
CA GLU A 86 8.92 -6.36 -7.42
C GLU A 86 8.83 -7.54 -8.41
N PRO A 87 7.68 -8.22 -8.48
CA PRO A 87 7.49 -9.31 -9.43
C PRO A 87 6.99 -8.74 -10.75
N PRO A 88 7.62 -9.03 -11.90
CA PRO A 88 6.91 -8.98 -13.17
C PRO A 88 5.75 -9.98 -13.16
N LEU A 89 4.59 -9.51 -13.58
CA LEU A 89 3.42 -10.34 -13.78
C LEU A 89 3.58 -11.17 -15.07
N HIS A 90 3.06 -12.40 -15.08
CA HIS A 90 3.10 -13.28 -16.26
C HIS A 90 2.30 -12.75 -17.45
N ASP A 91 1.31 -11.87 -17.20
CA ASP A 91 0.46 -11.24 -18.23
C ASP A 91 1.13 -10.07 -18.97
N GLY A 92 2.42 -9.81 -18.72
CA GLY A 92 3.13 -8.67 -19.29
C GLY A 92 2.84 -7.33 -18.59
N GLY A 93 2.14 -7.38 -17.45
CA GLY A 93 1.81 -6.22 -16.63
C GLY A 93 3.01 -5.55 -15.96
N ALA A 94 2.79 -4.31 -15.50
CA ALA A 94 3.78 -3.52 -14.76
C ALA A 94 4.21 -4.20 -13.45
N LEU A 95 5.43 -3.91 -12.99
CA LEU A 95 5.94 -4.36 -11.69
C LEU A 95 4.97 -3.95 -10.57
N LEU A 96 4.70 -4.87 -9.63
CA LEU A 96 3.91 -4.59 -8.43
C LEU A 96 4.84 -4.30 -7.25
N PRO A 97 5.24 -3.03 -7.00
CA PRO A 97 6.02 -2.71 -5.83
C PRO A 97 5.17 -2.90 -4.57
N GLY A 98 5.63 -3.74 -3.66
CA GLY A 98 4.94 -4.01 -2.42
C GLY A 98 5.87 -4.32 -1.26
N THR A 99 5.28 -4.52 -0.08
CA THR A 99 5.99 -4.95 1.12
C THR A 99 5.78 -6.43 1.41
N VAL A 100 6.75 -7.09 2.04
CA VAL A 100 6.60 -8.49 2.44
C VAL A 100 6.19 -8.58 3.91
N ALA A 101 5.15 -9.37 4.22
CA ALA A 101 4.77 -9.65 5.61
C ALA A 101 5.91 -10.37 6.35
N ARG A 102 6.05 -10.13 7.66
CA ARG A 102 7.14 -10.71 8.47
C ARG A 102 7.11 -12.23 8.43
N GLU A 103 5.92 -12.83 8.54
CA GLU A 103 5.73 -14.27 8.53
C GLU A 103 6.10 -14.89 7.18
N ALA A 104 5.83 -14.19 6.08
CA ALA A 104 6.23 -14.60 4.74
C ALA A 104 7.75 -14.52 4.54
N MET A 105 8.40 -13.49 5.11
CA MET A 105 9.85 -13.37 5.14
C MET A 105 10.49 -14.51 5.94
N ASP A 106 9.98 -14.78 7.14
CA ASP A 106 10.55 -15.78 8.04
C ASP A 106 10.50 -17.18 7.39
N ARG A 107 9.40 -17.51 6.70
CA ARG A 107 9.30 -18.77 5.92
C ARG A 107 10.27 -18.80 4.75
N ALA A 108 10.32 -17.74 3.94
CA ALA A 108 11.23 -17.67 2.79
C ALA A 108 12.71 -17.78 3.22
N ASN A 109 13.07 -17.26 4.40
CA ASN A 109 14.42 -17.37 4.95
C ASN A 109 14.74 -18.76 5.51
N GLN A 110 13.74 -19.49 6.02
CA GLN A 110 13.90 -20.83 6.60
C GLN A 110 13.97 -21.94 5.55
N GLU A 111 13.25 -21.77 4.42
CA GLU A 111 13.07 -22.85 3.44
C GLU A 111 14.26 -22.97 2.46
N GLY A 112 14.92 -21.87 2.08
CA GLY A 112 16.02 -21.85 1.09
C GLY A 112 15.64 -22.44 -0.31
N PRO A 113 16.47 -22.28 -1.37
CA PRO A 113 17.32 -21.15 -1.73
C PRO A 113 16.46 -19.94 -2.15
N HIS A 114 17.11 -18.81 -2.44
CA HIS A 114 16.42 -17.58 -2.80
C HIS A 114 15.40 -17.78 -3.93
N PRO A 115 14.19 -17.19 -3.85
CA PRO A 115 13.11 -17.35 -4.83
C PRO A 115 13.39 -16.67 -6.19
N PHE A 116 14.65 -16.39 -6.49
CA PHE A 116 15.04 -15.79 -7.76
C PHE A 116 14.78 -16.78 -8.89
N ASN A 117 14.24 -16.25 -9.98
CA ASN A 117 13.99 -16.95 -11.24
C ASN A 117 12.98 -18.09 -11.21
N GLN A 118 12.29 -18.34 -10.11
CA GLN A 118 11.21 -19.32 -10.03
C GLN A 118 9.83 -18.66 -10.21
N HIS A 119 8.88 -19.46 -10.70
CA HIS A 119 7.49 -19.04 -10.88
C HIS A 119 6.72 -19.28 -9.59
N PHE A 120 5.97 -18.28 -9.17
CA PHE A 120 5.20 -18.35 -7.94
C PHE A 120 3.78 -17.83 -8.12
N ARG A 121 2.88 -18.46 -7.38
CA ARG A 121 1.58 -17.89 -7.03
C ARG A 121 1.73 -17.09 -5.73
N LEU A 122 1.58 -15.78 -5.86
CA LEU A 122 1.68 -14.79 -4.81
C LEU A 122 0.29 -14.50 -4.26
N SER A 123 0.05 -14.86 -3.00
CA SER A 123 -1.12 -14.39 -2.26
C SER A 123 -0.81 -13.02 -1.65
N LEU A 124 -1.44 -11.97 -2.17
CA LEU A 124 -1.25 -10.59 -1.73
C LEU A 124 -2.47 -10.10 -0.95
N LYS A 125 -2.23 -9.41 0.17
CA LYS A 125 -3.21 -8.48 0.72
C LYS A 125 -3.10 -7.16 -0.05
N VAL A 126 -4.17 -6.77 -0.72
CA VAL A 126 -4.29 -5.51 -1.43
C VAL A 126 -5.10 -4.56 -0.58
N ARG A 127 -4.48 -3.44 -0.22
CA ARG A 127 -5.14 -2.33 0.46
C ARG A 127 -5.32 -1.19 -0.51
N GLU A 128 -6.56 -0.81 -0.78
CA GLU A 128 -6.92 0.23 -1.74
C GLU A 128 -7.59 1.41 -1.04
N ALA A 129 -7.05 2.61 -1.22
CA ALA A 129 -7.68 3.84 -0.76
C ALA A 129 -8.25 4.62 -1.95
N ARG A 130 -9.55 4.89 -1.89
CA ARG A 130 -10.30 5.70 -2.87
C ARG A 130 -10.67 7.02 -2.24
N ALA A 131 -10.28 8.12 -2.87
CA ALA A 131 -10.69 9.45 -2.50
C ALA A 131 -11.41 10.11 -3.67
N ARG A 132 -12.33 11.03 -3.37
CA ARG A 132 -13.05 11.79 -4.41
C ARG A 132 -12.07 12.50 -5.34
N ASN A 133 -12.28 12.38 -6.65
CA ASN A 133 -11.51 13.04 -7.71
C ASN A 133 -10.00 12.73 -7.69
N ARG A 134 -9.60 11.56 -7.21
CA ARG A 134 -8.21 11.09 -7.27
C ARG A 134 -8.16 9.64 -7.73
N PRO A 135 -7.10 9.25 -8.47
CA PRO A 135 -6.90 7.84 -8.80
C PRO A 135 -6.72 7.03 -7.50
N PRO A 136 -7.25 5.80 -7.45
CA PRO A 136 -7.10 4.93 -6.30
C PRO A 136 -5.62 4.66 -6.04
N LYS A 137 -5.24 4.63 -4.76
CA LYS A 137 -3.90 4.22 -4.35
C LYS A 137 -3.97 2.80 -3.80
N LYS A 138 -3.10 1.91 -4.30
CA LYS A 138 -2.99 0.53 -3.83
C LYS A 138 -1.67 0.34 -3.07
N LEU A 139 -1.72 -0.45 -2.01
CA LEU A 139 -0.57 -1.02 -1.32
C LEU A 139 -0.71 -2.54 -1.37
N TYR A 140 0.36 -3.20 -1.78
CA TYR A 140 0.44 -4.64 -1.88
C TYR A 140 1.30 -5.18 -0.73
N THR A 141 0.76 -6.15 0.00
CA THR A 141 1.50 -6.87 1.03
C THR A 141 1.52 -8.36 0.69
N LEU A 142 2.71 -8.92 0.46
CA LEU A 142 2.87 -10.36 0.21
C LEU A 142 2.61 -11.14 1.51
N LEU A 143 1.62 -12.03 1.47
CA LEU A 143 1.23 -12.89 2.59
C LEU A 143 1.81 -14.30 2.48
N LYS A 144 1.78 -14.87 1.27
CA LYS A 144 2.24 -16.23 0.99
C LYS A 144 2.71 -16.31 -0.44
N MET A 145 3.67 -17.19 -0.66
CA MET A 145 4.21 -17.55 -1.95
C MET A 145 4.19 -19.07 -2.08
N GLU A 146 3.75 -19.58 -3.22
CA GLU A 146 3.72 -21.02 -3.50
C GLU A 146 4.35 -21.26 -4.87
N PRO A 147 5.31 -22.19 -5.00
CA PRO A 147 5.91 -22.48 -6.30
C PRO A 147 4.83 -23.03 -7.24
N VAL A 148 4.86 -22.55 -8.48
CA VAL A 148 4.02 -23.06 -9.57
C VAL A 148 4.89 -23.36 -10.77
N ASP A 149 4.41 -24.25 -11.64
CA ASP A 149 5.10 -24.52 -12.90
C ASP A 149 5.06 -23.27 -13.79
N ALA A 150 6.06 -23.16 -14.67
CA ALA A 150 6.10 -22.11 -15.67
C ALA A 150 4.83 -22.18 -16.55
N PRO A 151 4.14 -21.06 -16.83
CA PRO A 151 2.98 -21.09 -17.71
C PRO A 151 3.40 -21.55 -19.12
N GLU A 152 2.62 -22.46 -19.69
CA GLU A 152 2.87 -23.08 -21.01
C GLU A 152 2.91 -22.05 -22.16
N SER A 153 2.40 -20.84 -21.93
CA SER A 153 2.24 -19.75 -22.91
C SER A 153 3.32 -18.66 -22.87
N LEU A 154 4.46 -18.85 -22.20
CA LEU A 154 5.54 -17.86 -22.21
C LEU A 154 6.04 -17.62 -23.65
N PRO A 155 6.09 -16.36 -24.14
CA PRO A 155 6.71 -16.08 -25.43
C PRO A 155 8.19 -16.46 -25.38
N ALA A 156 8.62 -17.25 -26.37
CA ALA A 156 9.96 -17.86 -26.49
C ALA A 156 11.14 -16.86 -26.40
N SER A 157 10.88 -15.55 -26.49
CA SER A 157 11.88 -14.48 -26.39
C SER A 157 12.46 -14.25 -24.99
N ARG A 158 11.88 -14.85 -23.93
CA ARG A 158 12.47 -14.80 -22.56
C ARG A 158 13.29 -16.03 -22.17
N GLN A 159 13.34 -17.07 -23.00
CA GLN A 159 14.11 -18.28 -22.71
C GLN A 159 15.62 -18.15 -22.98
N GLN A 160 16.10 -17.03 -23.55
CA GLN A 160 17.51 -16.88 -23.98
C GLN A 160 18.36 -15.92 -23.14
N ALA A 161 17.85 -15.39 -22.04
CA ALA A 161 18.69 -14.77 -21.00
C ALA A 161 18.93 -15.82 -19.90
N LEU A 162 19.53 -16.94 -20.30
CA LEU A 162 19.98 -18.04 -19.43
C LEU A 162 21.38 -17.75 -18.91
#